data_AF-A0A7W8KSW9-F1
#
_entry.id   AF-A0A7W8KSW9-F1
#
_cell.length_a   1.000
_cell.length_b   1.000
_cell.length_c   1.000
_cell.angle_alpha   90.00
_cell.angle_beta   90.00
_cell.angle_gamma   90.00
#
_symmetry.space_group_name_H-M   'P 1'
#
loop_
_entity.id
_entity.type
_entity.pdbx_description
1 polymer ?
#
loop_
_entity_poly.entity_id
_entity_poly.type
_entity_poly.pdbx_seq_one_letter_code
_entity_poly.pdbx_strand_id
1 'polypeptide(L)'
;MPCCGKRKWQPKKQATLPQLQSMDYRTRIVSSLAEIGQAAWDGLVAVQDEANPFLSYAFLHALHESGAACAETGWQPHFLTVWHEEQLAGALPLYLKSHSYGEYVKLCTIKNIV
;
A
#
# COMPACT_ATOMS: atom_id res chain seq x y z
N MET A 1 -31.50 26.22 -51.67
CA MET A 1 -31.00 25.57 -50.44
C MET A 1 -29.77 24.74 -50.80
N PRO A 2 -28.55 25.07 -50.31
CA PRO A 2 -27.41 24.16 -50.38
C PRO A 2 -27.07 23.56 -49.01
N CYS A 3 -26.73 22.28 -49.06
CA CYS A 3 -26.40 21.38 -47.97
C CYS A 3 -25.21 21.82 -47.10
N CYS A 4 -25.33 21.46 -45.82
CA CYS A 4 -24.33 21.45 -44.75
C CYS A 4 -22.93 21.03 -45.24
N GLY A 5 -21.97 21.95 -45.17
CA GLY A 5 -20.58 21.72 -45.53
C GLY A 5 -19.92 20.71 -44.60
N LYS A 6 -19.26 19.71 -45.19
CA LYS A 6 -18.47 18.71 -44.45
C LYS A 6 -17.26 19.40 -43.79
N ARG A 7 -17.36 19.71 -42.50
CA ARG A 7 -16.19 20.07 -41.68
C ARG A 7 -15.30 18.84 -41.53
N LYS A 8 -14.19 18.83 -42.26
CA LYS A 8 -13.13 17.82 -42.11
C LYS A 8 -12.54 17.97 -40.71
N TRP A 9 -12.66 16.91 -39.91
CA TRP A 9 -11.94 16.76 -38.65
C TRP A 9 -10.44 16.72 -38.95
N GLN A 10 -9.68 17.69 -38.44
CA GLN A 10 -8.22 17.63 -38.44
C GLN A 10 -7.77 17.10 -37.08
N PRO A 11 -6.97 16.02 -37.01
CA PRO A 11 -6.39 15.59 -35.76
C PRO A 11 -5.48 16.71 -35.23
N LYS A 12 -5.78 17.20 -34.02
CA LYS A 12 -4.89 18.12 -33.32
C LYS A 12 -3.55 17.41 -33.16
N LYS A 13 -2.46 18.07 -33.58
CA LYS A 13 -1.08 17.58 -33.43
C LYS A 13 -0.91 17.05 -32.01
N GLN A 14 -0.47 15.80 -31.90
CA GLN A 14 -0.18 15.12 -30.64
C GLN A 14 0.78 16.02 -29.84
N ALA A 15 0.32 16.57 -28.72
CA ALA A 15 1.23 17.19 -27.76
C ALA A 15 2.10 16.07 -27.19
N THR A 16 3.42 16.21 -27.31
CA THR A 16 4.39 15.30 -26.70
C THR A 16 4.13 15.30 -25.19
N LEU A 17 3.49 14.24 -24.69
CA LEU A 17 3.43 13.99 -23.25
C LEU A 17 4.87 13.78 -22.78
N PRO A 18 5.32 14.39 -21.68
CA PRO A 18 6.62 14.07 -21.11
C PRO A 18 6.67 12.55 -20.93
N GLN A 19 7.76 11.96 -21.40
CA GLN A 19 7.99 10.53 -21.37
C GLN A 19 7.90 10.08 -19.91
N LEU A 20 6.76 9.50 -19.51
CA LEU A 20 6.61 8.83 -18.22
C LEU A 20 7.69 7.76 -18.23
N GLN A 21 8.77 8.00 -17.48
CA GLN A 21 9.78 6.98 -17.25
C GLN A 21 9.04 5.77 -16.72
N SER A 22 9.21 4.63 -17.40
CA SER A 22 8.62 3.37 -16.98
C SER A 22 9.31 2.93 -15.69
N MET A 23 8.90 3.50 -14.55
CA MET A 23 9.30 3.03 -13.23
C MET A 23 8.50 1.75 -12.96
N ASP A 24 9.20 0.61 -12.92
CA ASP A 24 8.59 -0.70 -12.67
C ASP A 24 8.31 -0.85 -11.17
N TYR A 25 7.14 -0.36 -10.76
CA TYR A 25 6.60 -0.57 -9.43
C TYR A 25 5.66 -1.77 -9.40
N ARG A 26 5.94 -2.72 -8.52
CA ARG A 26 5.11 -3.90 -8.31
C ARG A 26 4.38 -3.79 -6.98
N THR A 27 3.06 -3.84 -7.02
CA THR A 27 2.22 -3.90 -5.81
C THR A 27 1.95 -5.33 -5.41
N ARG A 28 2.01 -5.64 -4.11
CA ARG A 28 1.68 -6.97 -3.57
C ARG A 28 0.84 -6.82 -2.30
N ILE A 29 -0.10 -7.73 -2.11
CA ILE A 29 -0.79 -7.92 -0.84
C ILE A 29 -0.29 -9.24 -0.28
N VAL A 30 0.33 -9.21 0.89
CA VAL A 30 0.83 -10.40 1.58
C VAL A 30 0.11 -10.57 2.92
N SER A 31 -0.04 -11.80 3.37
CA SER A 31 -0.77 -12.15 4.59
C SER A 31 0.11 -12.19 5.84
N SER A 32 1.43 -12.20 5.65
CA SER A 32 2.38 -12.26 6.76
C SER A 32 3.50 -11.24 6.59
N LEU A 33 3.87 -10.62 7.72
CA LEU A 33 5.02 -9.73 7.82
C LEU A 33 6.34 -10.45 7.45
N ALA A 34 6.41 -11.76 7.71
CA ALA A 34 7.59 -12.58 7.41
C ALA A 34 7.83 -12.73 5.90
N GLU A 35 6.80 -12.62 5.06
CA GLU A 35 6.92 -12.69 3.59
C GLU A 35 7.67 -11.46 3.03
N ILE A 36 7.65 -10.33 3.74
CA ILE A 36 8.37 -9.10 3.37
C ILE A 36 9.82 -9.19 3.85
N GLY A 37 10.03 -9.79 5.02
CA GLY A 37 11.33 -9.95 5.65
C GLY A 37 11.75 -8.74 6.48
N GLN A 38 12.38 -9.02 7.63
CA GLN A 38 12.77 -7.99 8.59
C GLN A 38 13.70 -6.92 8.00
N ALA A 39 14.71 -7.33 7.22
CA ALA A 39 15.67 -6.38 6.65
C ALA A 39 15.03 -5.36 5.70
N ALA A 40 14.10 -5.80 4.84
CA ALA A 40 13.39 -4.92 3.93
C ALA A 40 12.45 -3.97 4.69
N TRP A 41 11.76 -4.49 5.71
CA TRP A 41 10.86 -3.70 6.55
C TRP A 41 11.62 -2.66 7.38
N ASP A 42 12.68 -3.06 8.09
CA ASP A 42 13.49 -2.16 8.90
C ASP A 42 14.18 -1.08 8.04
N GLY A 43 14.63 -1.45 6.83
CA GLY A 43 15.15 -0.49 5.85
C GLY A 43 14.11 0.55 5.42
N LEU A 44 12.85 0.13 5.24
CA LEU A 44 11.74 1.03 4.94
C LEU A 44 11.37 1.93 6.14
N VAL A 45 11.36 1.40 7.36
CA VAL A 45 11.08 2.19 8.56
C VAL A 45 12.19 3.22 8.83
N ALA A 46 13.45 2.87 8.55
CA ALA A 46 14.60 3.75 8.75
C ALA A 46 14.62 5.00 7.86
N VAL A 47 13.90 4.99 6.72
CA VAL A 47 13.80 6.16 5.82
C VAL A 47 12.66 7.12 6.20
N GLN A 48 11.83 6.79 7.19
CA GLN A 48 10.80 7.71 7.68
C GLN A 48 11.42 8.90 8.42
N ASP A 49 10.90 10.10 8.15
CA ASP A 49 11.30 11.32 8.87
C ASP A 49 10.96 11.23 10.37
N GLU A 50 9.86 10.56 10.71
CA GLU A 50 9.42 10.35 12.09
C GLU A 50 9.41 8.85 12.44
N ALA A 51 10.26 8.47 13.39
CA ALA A 51 10.31 7.10 13.86
C ALA A 51 9.00 6.72 14.59
N ASN A 52 8.23 5.80 14.02
CA ASN A 52 7.05 5.23 14.65
C ASN A 52 7.36 3.83 15.21
N PRO A 53 7.49 3.65 16.54
CA PRO A 53 7.83 2.35 17.13
C PRO A 53 6.75 1.28 16.86
N PHE A 54 5.49 1.69 16.65
CA PHE A 54 4.39 0.80 16.31
C PHE A 54 4.44 0.25 14.88
N LEU A 55 5.33 0.81 14.05
CA LEU A 55 5.63 0.30 12.72
C LEU A 55 6.92 -0.52 12.69
N SER A 56 7.64 -0.70 13.79
CA SER A 56 8.83 -1.54 13.78
C SER A 56 8.48 -3.01 13.51
N TYR A 57 9.38 -3.74 12.83
CA TYR A 57 9.17 -5.16 12.58
C TYR A 57 8.97 -5.91 13.89
N ALA A 58 9.81 -5.64 14.89
CA ALA A 58 9.75 -6.28 16.20
C ALA A 58 8.39 -6.08 16.89
N PHE A 59 7.84 -4.86 16.86
CA PHE A 59 6.53 -4.58 17.45
C PHE A 59 5.41 -5.33 16.72
N LEU A 60 5.36 -5.23 15.39
CA LEU A 60 4.32 -5.89 14.59
C LEU A 60 4.41 -7.41 14.71
N HIS A 61 5.62 -7.97 14.71
CA HIS A 61 5.84 -9.39 14.95
C HIS A 61 5.32 -9.81 16.33
N ALA A 62 5.68 -9.09 17.40
CA ALA A 62 5.19 -9.38 18.74
C ALA A 62 3.66 -9.22 18.88
N LEU A 63 3.05 -8.27 18.16
CA LEU A 63 1.61 -8.08 18.12
C LEU A 63 0.88 -9.31 17.57
N HIS A 64 1.42 -9.94 16.51
CA HIS A 64 0.85 -11.16 15.96
C HIS A 64 1.14 -12.38 16.85
N GLU A 65 2.39 -12.54 17.30
CA GLU A 65 2.81 -13.68 18.13
C GLU A 65 2.09 -13.72 19.48
N SER A 66 1.75 -12.57 20.05
CA SER A 66 1.00 -12.49 21.32
C SER A 66 -0.48 -12.88 21.19
N GLY A 67 -1.01 -13.06 19.97
CA GLY A 67 -2.43 -13.34 19.72
C GLY A 67 -3.35 -12.12 19.83
N ALA A 68 -2.81 -10.92 20.06
CA ALA A 68 -3.63 -9.71 20.21
C ALA A 68 -4.32 -9.30 18.91
N ALA A 69 -3.68 -9.50 17.75
CA ALA A 69 -4.23 -9.25 16.44
C ALA A 69 -4.09 -10.49 15.53
N CYS A 70 -4.71 -11.60 15.93
CA CYS A 70 -4.66 -12.86 15.21
C CYS A 70 -6.06 -13.33 14.76
N ALA A 71 -6.07 -14.34 13.89
CA ALA A 71 -7.31 -14.85 13.32
C ALA A 71 -8.28 -15.38 14.40
N GLU A 72 -7.75 -15.93 15.49
CA GLU A 72 -8.53 -16.42 16.63
C GLU A 72 -9.27 -15.30 17.37
N THR A 73 -8.68 -14.09 17.43
CA THR A 73 -9.33 -12.88 17.96
C THR A 73 -10.15 -12.12 16.91
N GLY A 74 -10.32 -12.72 15.73
CA GLY A 74 -11.11 -12.17 14.63
C GLY A 74 -10.37 -11.14 13.78
N TRP A 75 -9.04 -11.03 13.93
CA TRP A 75 -8.17 -10.10 13.21
C TRP A 75 -7.31 -10.83 12.19
N GLN A 76 -7.31 -10.39 10.94
CA GLN A 76 -6.49 -10.99 9.89
C GLN A 76 -5.53 -9.94 9.33
N PRO A 77 -4.22 -10.06 9.60
CA PRO A 77 -3.23 -9.13 9.09
C PRO A 77 -3.10 -9.28 7.57
N HIS A 78 -3.00 -8.14 6.90
CA HIS A 78 -2.70 -8.03 5.48
C HIS A 78 -1.73 -6.86 5.31
N PHE A 79 -0.75 -6.99 4.44
CA PHE A 79 0.21 -5.92 4.18
C PHE A 79 0.17 -5.58 2.70
N LEU A 80 -0.23 -4.35 2.40
CA LEU A 80 -0.09 -3.80 1.07
C LEU A 80 1.32 -3.25 0.92
N THR A 81 2.06 -3.71 -0.08
CA THR A 81 3.45 -3.33 -0.33
C THR A 81 3.63 -2.83 -1.75
N VAL A 82 4.57 -1.91 -1.91
CA VAL A 82 5.02 -1.39 -3.20
C VAL A 82 6.51 -1.65 -3.30
N TRP A 83 6.92 -2.30 -4.39
CA TRP A 83 8.30 -2.69 -4.64
C TRP A 83 8.81 -1.98 -5.88
N HIS A 84 10.00 -1.42 -5.81
CA HIS A 84 10.77 -0.98 -6.98
C HIS A 84 11.90 -1.98 -7.18
N GLU A 85 11.81 -2.78 -8.26
CA GLU A 85 12.65 -3.98 -8.40
C GLU A 85 12.54 -4.86 -7.13
N GLU A 86 13.63 -5.12 -6.43
CA GLU A 86 13.68 -5.90 -5.17
C GLU A 86 13.69 -5.03 -3.91
N GLN A 87 13.62 -3.71 -4.05
CA GLN A 87 13.58 -2.79 -2.91
C GLN A 87 12.14 -2.50 -2.51
N LEU A 88 11.84 -2.65 -1.22
CA LEU A 88 10.57 -2.23 -0.65
C LEU A 88 10.51 -0.70 -0.66
N ALA A 89 9.65 -0.14 -1.51
CA ALA A 89 9.47 1.29 -1.71
C ALA A 89 8.35 1.88 -0.85
N GLY A 90 7.43 1.04 -0.37
CA GLY A 90 6.41 1.43 0.59
C GLY A 90 5.61 0.26 1.13
N ALA A 91 5.01 0.44 2.30
CA ALA A 91 4.21 -0.60 2.94
C ALA A 91 3.11 -0.03 3.84
N LEU A 92 2.00 -0.77 3.94
CA LEU A 92 0.84 -0.43 4.76
C LEU A 92 0.32 -1.69 5.47
N PRO A 93 0.47 -1.78 6.81
CA PRO A 93 -0.22 -2.78 7.62
C PRO A 93 -1.73 -2.54 7.61
N LEU A 94 -2.50 -3.58 7.33
CA LEU A 94 -3.95 -3.60 7.29
C LEU A 94 -4.43 -4.77 8.16
N TYR A 95 -5.56 -4.58 8.85
CA TYR A 95 -6.14 -5.62 9.69
C TYR A 95 -7.63 -5.76 9.37
N LEU A 96 -7.99 -6.89 8.79
CA LEU A 96 -9.39 -7.22 8.50
C LEU A 96 -10.03 -7.81 9.76
N LYS A 97 -11.17 -7.26 10.19
CA LYS A 97 -11.93 -7.77 11.35
C LYS A 97 -13.17 -8.53 10.87
N SER A 98 -13.35 -9.78 11.29
CA SER A 98 -14.47 -10.63 10.84
C SER A 98 -15.78 -10.39 11.60
N HIS A 99 -15.74 -10.00 12.87
CA HIS A 99 -16.94 -9.79 13.69
C HIS A 99 -16.82 -8.54 14.57
N SER A 100 -17.80 -7.64 14.50
CA SER A 100 -17.87 -6.42 15.32
C SER A 100 -18.67 -6.69 16.60
N TYR A 101 -18.08 -7.36 17.58
CA TYR A 101 -18.69 -7.46 18.91
C TYR A 101 -18.53 -6.12 19.64
N GLY A 102 -19.45 -5.18 19.40
CA GLY A 102 -19.73 -3.99 20.23
C GLY A 102 -18.64 -2.92 20.42
N GLU A 103 -17.38 -3.19 20.09
CA GLU A 103 -16.27 -2.27 20.36
C GLU A 103 -15.86 -1.52 19.09
N TYR A 104 -15.89 -0.19 19.16
CA TYR A 104 -15.39 0.72 18.13
C TYR A 104 -13.88 0.53 17.96
N VAL A 105 -13.46 -0.51 17.23
CA VAL A 105 -12.04 -0.65 16.91
C VAL A 105 -11.72 0.23 15.73
N LYS A 106 -11.28 1.44 16.06
CA LYS A 106 -10.72 2.41 15.13
C LYS A 106 -9.30 1.97 14.78
N LEU A 107 -9.17 1.01 13.88
CA LEU A 107 -7.93 0.78 13.12
C LEU A 107 -8.23 0.84 11.62
N CYS A 108 -8.93 1.91 11.24
CA CYS A 108 -8.82 2.49 9.92
C CYS A 108 -8.35 3.93 10.12
N THR A 109 -7.09 4.08 10.52
CA THR A 109 -6.40 5.35 10.34
C THR A 109 -5.49 5.16 9.15
N ILE A 110 -5.97 5.57 7.98
CA ILE A 110 -5.12 5.87 6.82
C ILE A 110 -4.32 7.12 7.21
N LYS A 111 -3.27 6.91 8.00
CA LYS A 111 -2.16 7.85 8.15
C LYS A 111 -0.91 7.00 8.22
N ASN A 112 0.06 7.41 7.44
CA ASN A 112 1.36 6.76 7.26
C ASN A 112 1.28 5.62 6.24
N ILE A 113 1.20 6.05 4.98
CA ILE A 113 2.02 5.42 3.95
C ILE A 113 3.46 5.57 4.46
N VAL A 114 4.13 4.44 4.66
CA VAL A 114 5.58 4.41 4.70
C VAL A 114 6.08 4.28 3.28
#